data_AF-A0AAW0A3V3-F1
#
_entry.id   AF-A0AAW0A3V3-F1
#
_cell.length_a   1.000
_cell.length_b   1.000
_cell.length_c   1.000
_cell.angle_alpha   90.00
_cell.angle_beta   90.00
_cell.angle_gamma   90.00
#
_symmetry.space_group_name_H-M   'P 1'
#
loop_
_entity.id
_entity.type
_entity.pdbx_description
1 polymer ?
#
loop_
_entity_poly.entity_id
_entity_poly.type
_entity_poly.pdbx_seq_one_letter_code
_entity_poly.pdbx_strand_id
1 'polypeptide(L)'
;MVSFQCHACQDTVKKPKLDQHYNRCYAGFDCIDCSTTFNSPAEFKKHTQCISEAEKYEKSLYKGPKTGAAAATVCLLSWYDCSGLM
;
A
#
# COMPACT_ATOMS: atom_id res chain seq x y z
N MET A 1 15.71 14.34 3.06
CA MET A 1 15.59 14.69 1.63
C MET A 1 15.63 13.39 0.86
N VAL A 2 14.51 12.97 0.26
CA VAL A 2 14.39 11.65 -0.40
C VAL A 2 15.14 11.63 -1.73
N SER A 3 15.84 10.53 -1.99
CA SER A 3 16.55 10.24 -3.25
C SER A 3 15.81 9.17 -4.06
N PHE A 4 15.58 9.45 -5.34
CA PHE A 4 15.00 8.51 -6.28
C PHE A 4 16.05 8.02 -7.28
N GLN A 5 15.92 6.79 -7.74
CA GLN A 5 16.70 6.23 -8.83
C GLN A 5 15.80 6.01 -10.04
N CYS A 6 16.27 6.40 -11.23
CA CYS A 6 15.55 6.13 -12.46
C CYS A 6 15.94 4.76 -13.05
N HIS A 7 14.96 3.95 -13.46
CA HIS A 7 15.22 2.63 -14.04
C HIS A 7 15.78 2.67 -15.47
N ALA A 8 15.64 3.79 -16.19
CA ALA A 8 16.18 3.93 -17.55
C ALA A 8 17.53 4.65 -17.58
N CYS A 9 17.67 5.66 -16.73
CA CYS A 9 18.85 6.52 -16.69
C CYS A 9 19.88 6.06 -15.62
N GLN A 10 19.51 5.16 -14.68
CA GLN A 10 20.27 4.75 -13.48
C GLN A 10 20.78 5.89 -12.56
N ASP A 11 20.44 7.14 -12.87
CA ASP A 11 20.83 8.33 -12.12
C ASP A 11 20.05 8.48 -10.80
N THR A 12 20.72 9.07 -9.80
CA THR A 12 20.10 9.46 -8.53
C THR A 12 19.59 10.90 -8.59
N VAL A 13 18.26 11.04 -8.55
CA VAL A 13 17.56 12.31 -8.78
C VAL A 13 16.91 12.82 -7.49
N LYS A 14 17.12 14.11 -7.24
CA LYS A 14 16.53 14.88 -6.14
C LYS A 14 15.12 15.35 -6.50
N LYS A 15 14.20 15.41 -5.53
CA LYS A 15 12.78 15.82 -5.72
C LYS A 15 12.52 17.03 -6.64
N PRO A 16 13.20 18.19 -6.54
CA PRO A 16 12.96 19.31 -7.46
C PRO A 16 13.34 19.03 -8.91
N LYS A 17 14.25 18.07 -9.15
CA LYS A 17 14.68 17.66 -10.50
C LYS A 17 13.93 16.44 -11.03
N LEU A 18 13.14 15.77 -10.17
CA LEU A 18 12.41 14.55 -10.52
C LEU A 18 11.34 14.83 -11.58
N ASP A 19 10.61 15.93 -11.45
CA ASP A 19 9.54 16.30 -12.40
C ASP A 19 10.12 16.54 -13.80
N GLN A 20 11.23 17.28 -13.88
CA GLN A 20 11.95 17.51 -15.13
C GLN A 20 12.57 16.22 -15.71
N HIS A 21 13.07 15.33 -14.85
CA HIS A 21 13.63 14.06 -15.29
C HIS A 21 12.56 13.10 -15.81
N TYR A 22 11.36 13.08 -15.19
CA TYR A 22 10.24 12.28 -15.66
C TYR A 22 9.81 12.67 -17.08
N ASN A 23 9.74 13.98 -17.37
CA ASN A 23 9.43 14.49 -18.70
C ASN A 23 10.47 14.14 -19.78
N ARG A 24 11.66 13.68 -19.39
CA ARG A 24 12.71 13.22 -20.32
C ARG A 24 12.77 11.70 -20.43
N CYS A 25 12.81 11.00 -19.29
CA CYS A 25 13.13 9.57 -19.24
C CYS A 25 11.85 8.70 -19.32
N TYR A 26 10.65 9.24 -19.01
CA TYR A 26 9.34 8.55 -19.06
C TYR A 26 9.31 7.15 -18.42
N ALA A 27 10.20 6.92 -17.46
CA ALA A 27 10.43 5.62 -16.84
C ALA A 27 9.96 5.62 -15.38
N GLY A 28 9.88 4.42 -14.81
CA GLY A 28 9.64 4.22 -13.39
C GLY A 28 10.80 4.73 -12.53
N PHE A 29 10.47 5.11 -11.30
CA PHE A 29 11.43 5.53 -10.28
C PHE A 29 11.35 4.65 -9.06
N ASP A 30 12.51 4.30 -8.52
CA ASP A 30 12.63 3.57 -7.27
C ASP A 30 13.10 4.54 -6.19
N CYS A 31 12.49 4.48 -5.00
CA CYS A 31 13.06 5.16 -3.86
C CYS A 31 14.15 4.30 -3.24
N ILE A 32 15.38 4.82 -3.13
CA ILE A 32 16.53 4.08 -2.62
C ILE A 32 16.34 3.72 -1.14
N ASP A 33 15.74 4.63 -0.39
CA ASP A 33 15.58 4.50 1.05
C ASP A 33 14.45 3.52 1.42
N CYS A 34 13.44 3.38 0.54
CA CYS A 34 12.26 2.55 0.76
C CYS A 34 12.22 1.26 -0.08
N SER A 35 13.09 1.15 -1.09
CA SER A 35 13.05 0.11 -2.12
C SER A 35 11.65 -0.11 -2.73
N THR A 36 10.85 0.96 -2.83
CA THR A 36 9.52 0.93 -3.44
C THR A 36 9.59 1.49 -4.86
N THR A 37 9.06 0.73 -5.81
CA THR A 37 8.98 1.10 -7.22
C THR A 37 7.72 1.89 -7.51
N PHE A 38 7.88 3.04 -8.17
CA PHE A 38 6.81 3.93 -8.59
C PHE A 38 6.77 4.00 -10.12
N ASN A 39 5.66 3.51 -10.69
CA ASN A 39 5.44 3.53 -12.14
C ASN A 39 4.61 4.73 -12.61
N SER A 40 3.98 5.46 -11.68
CA SER A 40 3.10 6.58 -12.01
C SER A 40 3.55 7.88 -11.35
N PRO A 41 3.35 9.03 -12.04
CA PRO A 41 3.80 10.33 -11.56
C PRO A 41 3.03 10.85 -10.35
N ALA A 42 1.84 10.32 -10.09
CA ALA A 42 1.09 10.66 -8.89
C ALA A 42 1.75 10.12 -7.61
N GLU A 43 2.41 8.96 -7.68
CA GLU A 43 2.88 8.24 -6.49
C GLU A 43 4.20 8.81 -5.96
N PHE A 44 5.20 9.03 -6.83
CA PHE A 44 6.48 9.62 -6.39
C PHE A 44 6.36 11.09 -5.96
N LYS A 45 5.36 11.83 -6.47
CA LYS A 45 5.05 13.20 -6.02
C LYS A 45 4.55 13.21 -4.58
N LYS A 46 3.67 12.26 -4.23
CA LYS A 46 3.16 12.07 -2.86
C LYS A 46 4.23 11.49 -1.92
N HIS A 47 5.17 10.71 -2.44
CA HIS A 47 6.24 10.10 -1.66
C HIS A 47 7.26 11.15 -1.18
N THR A 48 7.01 11.75 -0.03
CA THR A 48 7.82 12.81 0.59
C THR A 48 8.53 12.38 1.87
N GLN A 49 8.02 11.31 2.50
CA GLN A 49 8.56 10.71 3.71
C GLN A 49 8.73 9.22 3.40
N CYS A 50 9.95 8.72 3.56
CA CYS A 50 10.16 7.29 3.47
C CYS A 50 9.58 6.65 4.72
N ILE A 51 8.62 5.76 4.53
CA ILE A 51 8.06 4.97 5.62
C ILE A 51 9.14 3.95 6.00
N SER A 52 9.91 4.29 7.02
CA SER A 52 10.88 3.39 7.62
C SER A 52 10.16 2.19 8.24
N GLU A 53 10.85 1.06 8.28
CA GLU A 53 10.38 -0.30 8.60
C GLU A 53 9.31 -0.43 9.70
N ALA A 54 9.29 0.46 10.70
CA ALA A 54 8.32 0.47 11.80
C ALA A 54 6.84 0.42 11.36
N GLU A 55 6.38 1.25 10.42
CA GLU A 55 4.96 1.26 10.03
C GLU A 55 4.58 0.09 9.10
N LYS A 56 5.56 -0.54 8.43
CA LYS A 56 5.34 -1.79 7.68
C LYS A 56 5.06 -2.95 8.64
N TYR A 57 5.75 -3.02 9.79
CA TYR A 57 5.55 -4.07 10.79
C TYR A 57 4.34 -3.83 11.70
N GLU A 58 3.95 -2.58 11.96
CA GLU A 58 2.79 -2.27 12.82
C GLU A 58 1.43 -2.59 12.17
N LYS A 59 1.32 -2.61 10.84
CA LYS A 59 0.10 -3.05 10.14
C LYS A 59 -0.08 -4.56 10.08
N SER A 60 1.00 -5.33 10.24
CA SER A 60 0.97 -6.79 10.17
C SER A 60 0.75 -7.45 11.54
N LEU A 61 1.09 -6.77 12.65
CA LEU A 61 1.06 -7.37 13.99
C LEU A 61 -0.13 -6.97 14.88
N TYR A 62 -1.02 -6.05 14.45
CA TYR A 62 -2.23 -5.72 15.22
C TYR A 62 -3.52 -6.23 14.56
N LYS A 63 -3.74 -7.54 14.62
CA LYS A 63 -5.10 -8.08 14.79
C LYS A 63 -5.34 -8.16 16.29
N GLY A 64 -5.89 -7.09 16.86
CA GLY A 64 -6.28 -7.07 18.27
C GLY A 64 -7.17 -8.27 18.61
N PRO A 65 -7.14 -8.74 19.87
CA PRO A 65 -7.92 -9.90 20.30
C PRO A 65 -9.40 -9.56 20.15
N LYS A 66 -10.13 -10.30 19.31
CA LYS A 66 -11.59 -10.37 19.45
C LYS A 66 -11.91 -11.27 20.64
N THR A 67 -11.62 -10.80 21.85
CA THR A 67 -12.31 -11.26 23.06
C THR A 67 -13.73 -10.72 22.98
N GLY A 68 -14.60 -11.56 22.44
CA GLY A 68 -16.03 -11.35 22.32
C GLY A 68 -16.66 -12.71 22.06
N ALA A 69 -16.46 -13.63 23.01
CA ALA A 69 -17.29 -14.81 23.14
C ALA A 69 -18.74 -14.35 23.40
N ALA A 70 -19.49 -14.15 22.32
CA ALA A 70 -20.94 -14.22 22.27
C ALA A 70 -21.39 -14.10 20.80
N ALA A 71 -22.41 -14.87 20.43
CA ALA A 71 -23.06 -14.93 19.12
C ALA A 71 -22.41 -15.82 18.05
N ALA A 72 -21.89 -16.98 18.45
CA ALA A 72 -22.02 -18.19 17.65
C ALA A 72 -23.45 -18.78 17.83
N THR A 73 -24.52 -18.09 17.40
CA THR A 73 -25.91 -18.65 17.45
C THR A 73 -26.87 -18.01 16.44
N VAL A 74 -26.46 -17.74 15.19
CA VAL A 74 -27.46 -17.40 14.14
C VAL A 74 -27.36 -18.28 12.89
N CYS A 75 -26.39 -19.21 12.84
CA CYS A 75 -26.28 -20.17 11.73
C CYS A 75 -27.34 -21.30 11.76
N LEU A 76 -28.26 -21.34 12.74
CA LEU A 76 -29.28 -22.38 12.89
C LEU A 76 -30.72 -21.96 12.53
N LEU A 77 -30.98 -20.70 12.16
CA LEU A 77 -32.35 -20.22 11.90
C LEU A 77 -32.72 -20.02 10.42
N SER A 78 -31.85 -20.37 9.46
CA SER A 78 -32.19 -20.31 8.03
C SER A 78 -32.39 -21.69 7.38
N TRP A 79 -32.62 -22.74 8.19
CA TRP A 79 -33.11 -24.05 7.73
C TRP A 79 -34.63 -24.21 7.88
N TYR A 80 -35.33 -23.16 8.31
CA TYR A 80 -36.79 -23.16 8.55
C TYR A 80 -37.53 -22.17 7.63
N ASP A 81 -37.18 -22.15 6.34
CA ASP A 81 -38.02 -21.59 5.26
C ASP A 81 -38.03 -22.55 4.04
N CYS A 82 -37.85 -23.85 4.29
CA CYS A 82 -38.05 -24.92 3.32
C CYS A 82 -39.18 -25.84 3.80
N SER A 83 -40.32 -25.24 4.15
CA SER A 83 -41.59 -25.93 4.42
C SER A 83 -42.74 -24.93 4.36
N GLY A 84 -43.24 -24.68 3.14
CA GLY A 84 -44.62 -24.28 2.94
C GLY A 84 -44.86 -22.86 2.42
N LEU A 85 -44.90 -22.70 1.10
CA LEU A 85 -46.03 -22.01 0.45
C LEU A 85 -46.10 -22.39 -1.04
N MET A 86 -47.14 -23.19 -1.36
CA MET A 86 -47.77 -23.48 -2.65
C MET A 86 -46.90 -23.80 -3.89
#